data_AF-A0A3B9ZQ77-F1
#
_entry.id   AF-A0A3B9ZQ77-F1
#
_cell.length_a   1.000
_cell.length_b   1.000
_cell.length_c   1.000
_cell.angle_alpha   90.00
_cell.angle_beta   90.00
_cell.angle_gamma   90.00
#
_symmetry.space_group_name_H-M   'P 1'
#
loop_
_entity.id
_entity.type
_entity.pdbx_description
1 polymer ?
#
loop_
_entity_poly.entity_id
_entity_poly.type
_entity_poly.pdbx_seq_one_letter_code
_entity_poly.pdbx_strand_id
1 'polypeptide(L)' 'MIFCTIIAGNSFSSTTVHQNSRQFTVVIDPGHGGNDPGAVSKNIREKDVVLGIGLKLGKLISENNPEVKVIFTRNTDV' A
#
# COMPACT_ATOMS: atom_id res chain seq x y z
N MET A 1 18.69 -10.90 -39.37
CA MET A 1 20.15 -11.03 -39.12
C MET A 1 20.86 -10.16 -40.13
N ILE A 2 21.95 -9.49 -39.70
CA ILE A 2 22.74 -8.45 -40.41
C ILE A 2 22.15 -7.04 -40.24
N PHE A 3 22.83 -6.06 -39.65
CA PHE A 3 24.05 -6.04 -38.84
C PHE A 3 24.02 -4.71 -38.06
N CYS A 4 24.67 -4.71 -36.90
CA CYS A 4 25.02 -3.56 -36.09
C CYS A 4 25.70 -2.45 -36.92
N THR A 5 25.19 -1.22 -36.85
CA THR A 5 25.99 -0.01 -37.09
C THR A 5 25.71 1.02 -36.03
N ILE A 6 26.68 1.10 -35.15
CA ILE A 6 26.98 2.08 -34.10
C ILE A 6 26.69 3.51 -34.60
N ILE A 7 25.73 4.20 -33.96
CA ILE A 7 25.70 5.67 -33.96
C ILE A 7 26.58 6.13 -32.81
N ALA A 8 27.55 6.97 -33.15
CA ALA A 8 28.52 7.59 -32.26
C ALA A 8 27.87 8.21 -31.02
N GLY A 9 28.56 8.04 -29.89
CA GLY A 9 28.04 8.32 -28.56
C GLY A 9 27.51 9.74 -28.37
N ASN A 10 26.21 9.83 -28.10
CA ASN A 10 25.76 10.72 -27.05
C ASN A 10 25.82 9.90 -25.77
N SER A 11 26.75 10.25 -24.87
CA SER A 11 26.64 9.83 -23.47
C SER A 11 25.30 10.33 -22.96
N PHE A 12 24.26 9.51 -23.03
CA PHE A 12 23.05 9.73 -22.28
C PHE A 12 23.44 9.48 -20.83
N SER A 13 24.07 10.48 -20.21
CA SER A 13 23.99 10.66 -18.78
C SER A 13 22.51 10.79 -18.49
N SER A 14 21.87 9.65 -18.23
CA SER A 14 20.82 9.63 -17.23
C SER A 14 21.49 10.13 -15.96
N THR A 15 21.50 11.45 -15.78
CA THR A 15 21.32 12.00 -14.45
C THR A 15 20.08 11.32 -13.95
N THR A 16 20.27 10.24 -13.19
CA THR A 16 19.27 9.72 -12.29
C THR A 16 18.96 10.90 -11.39
N VAL A 17 17.97 11.69 -11.81
CA VAL A 17 17.28 12.60 -10.92
C VAL A 17 16.65 11.64 -9.93
N HIS A 18 17.39 11.32 -8.87
CA HIS A 18 16.81 10.83 -7.64
C HIS A 18 15.95 11.99 -7.16
N GLN A 19 14.75 12.09 -7.75
CA GLN A 19 13.62 12.71 -7.10
C GLN A 19 13.61 12.02 -5.74
N ASN A 20 13.88 12.78 -4.70
CA ASN A 20 13.67 12.33 -3.33
C ASN A 20 12.15 12.22 -3.17
N SER A 21 11.57 11.21 -3.82
CA SER A 21 10.15 10.93 -3.80
C SER A 21 9.90 10.39 -2.40
N ARG A 22 9.47 11.30 -1.52
CA ARG A 22 8.93 10.87 -0.24
C ARG A 22 7.80 9.91 -0.57
N GLN A 23 8.02 8.63 -0.27
CA GLN A 23 7.03 7.60 -0.48
C GLN A 23 5.79 7.97 0.33
N PHE A 24 4.68 8.23 -0.36
CA PHE A 24 3.42 8.53 0.33
C PHE A 24 3.01 7.29 1.10
N THR A 25 2.81 7.45 2.40
CA THR A 25 2.48 6.35 3.30
C THR A 25 1.10 6.57 3.88
N VAL A 26 0.25 5.55 3.76
CA VAL A 26 -1.08 5.50 4.38
C VAL A 26 -1.03 4.51 5.52
N VAL A 27 -1.42 4.96 6.70
CA VAL A 27 -1.65 4.10 7.85
C VAL A 27 -3.15 3.84 7.96
N ILE A 28 -3.54 2.57 7.92
CA ILE A 28 -4.91 2.13 8.12
C ILE A 28 -5.01 1.58 9.55
N ASP A 29 -5.93 2.14 10.32
CA ASP A 29 -6.16 1.74 11.71
C ASP A 29 -7.55 1.13 11.88
N PRO A 30 -7.70 -0.20 11.76
CA PRO A 30 -8.94 -0.86 12.10
C PRO A 30 -9.15 -0.79 13.62
N GLY A 31 -10.12 0.01 14.09
CA GLY A 31 -10.41 0.17 15.51
C GLY A 31 -10.79 -1.13 16.23
N HIS A 32 -10.70 -1.13 17.56
CA HIS A 32 -10.96 -2.32 18.41
C HIS A 32 -10.06 -3.51 18.06
N GLY A 33 -10.31 -4.69 18.63
CA GLY A 33 -9.50 -5.88 18.40
C GLY A 33 -9.34 -6.75 19.64
N GLY A 34 -9.12 -8.04 19.43
CA GLY A 34 -8.86 -9.00 20.50
C GLY A 34 -10.04 -9.04 21.48
N ASN A 35 -9.76 -8.62 22.72
CA ASN A 35 -10.75 -8.61 23.80
C ASN A 35 -11.73 -7.43 23.74
N ASP A 36 -11.43 -6.39 22.97
CA ASP A 36 -12.33 -5.26 22.76
C ASP A 36 -13.15 -5.48 21.48
N PRO A 37 -14.44 -5.83 21.56
CA PRO A 37 -15.29 -6.00 20.39
C PRO A 37 -15.75 -4.68 19.76
N GLY A 38 -15.61 -3.55 20.46
CA GLY A 38 -16.28 -2.29 20.15
C GLY A 38 -17.79 -2.38 20.30
N ALA A 39 -18.53 -1.64 19.48
CA ALA A 39 -19.99 -1.72 19.44
C ALA A 39 -20.45 -3.13 19.02
N VAL A 40 -21.45 -3.66 19.73
CA VAL A 40 -22.02 -4.99 19.48
C VAL A 40 -23.51 -4.87 19.20
N SER A 41 -23.97 -5.52 18.13
CA SER A 41 -25.40 -5.66 17.82
C SER A 41 -25.68 -7.02 17.23
N LYS A 42 -26.56 -7.79 17.89
CA LYS A 42 -26.84 -9.19 17.55
C LYS A 42 -25.53 -10.00 17.47
N ASN A 43 -25.18 -10.47 16.27
CA ASN A 43 -23.97 -11.24 15.98
C ASN A 43 -22.91 -10.41 15.22
N ILE A 44 -23.04 -9.08 15.21
CA ILE A 44 -22.11 -8.16 14.56
C ILE A 44 -21.27 -7.49 15.65
N ARG A 45 -19.96 -7.54 15.47
CA ARG A 45 -18.98 -6.84 16.32
C ARG A 45 -18.25 -5.82 15.46
N GLU A 46 -18.12 -4.61 15.96
CA GLU A 46 -17.45 -3.52 15.27
C GLU A 46 -16.04 -3.92 14.81
N LYS A 47 -15.27 -4.59 15.68
CA LYS A 47 -13.91 -5.05 15.36
C LYS A 47 -13.80 -5.88 14.08
N ASP A 48 -14.83 -6.67 13.77
CA ASP A 48 -14.86 -7.54 12.59
C ASP A 48 -15.17 -6.72 11.33
N VAL A 49 -16.13 -5.79 11.46
CA VAL A 49 -16.55 -4.90 10.37
C VAL A 49 -15.40 -3.98 9.95
N VAL A 50 -14.77 -3.32 10.92
CA VAL A 50 -13.69 -2.35 10.63
C VAL A 50 -12.41 -3.04 10.14
N LEU A 51 -12.09 -4.26 10.64
CA LEU A 51 -10.99 -5.06 10.10
C LEU A 51 -11.23 -5.43 8.64
N GLY A 52 -12.43 -5.92 8.31
CA GLY A 52 -12.79 -6.26 6.94
C GLY A 52 -12.72 -5.07 5.99
N ILE A 53 -13.23 -3.92 6.42
CA ILE A 53 -13.17 -2.67 5.63
C ILE A 53 -11.71 -2.22 5.46
N GLY A 54 -10.92 -2.21 6.52
CA GLY A 54 -9.51 -1.80 6.49
C GLY A 54 -8.69 -2.64 5.52
N LEU A 55 -8.79 -3.98 5.60
CA LEU A 55 -8.09 -4.89 4.69
C LEU A 55 -8.50 -4.69 3.23
N LYS A 56 -9.80 -4.51 2.97
CA LYS A 56 -10.30 -4.23 1.61
C LYS A 56 -9.77 -2.91 1.08
N LEU A 57 -9.75 -1.85 1.89
CA LEU A 57 -9.20 -0.56 1.51
C LEU A 57 -7.71 -0.66 1.18
N GLY A 58 -6.92 -1.31 2.04
CA GLY A 58 -5.48 -1.46 1.80
C GLY A 58 -5.16 -2.28 0.55
N LYS A 59 -5.96 -3.31 0.25
CA LYS A 59 -5.88 -4.06 -1.01
C LYS A 59 -6.15 -3.16 -2.21
N LEU A 60 -7.22 -2.36 -2.17
CA LEU A 60 -7.56 -1.43 -3.25
C LEU A 60 -6.47 -0.38 -3.48
N ILE A 61 -5.90 0.19 -2.42
CA ILE A 61 -4.78 1.14 -2.54
C ILE A 61 -3.57 0.45 -3.17
N SER A 62 -3.21 -0.74 -2.70
CA SER A 62 -2.05 -1.47 -3.23
C SER A 62 -2.21 -1.86 -4.71
N GLU A 63 -3.44 -2.15 -5.15
CA GLU A 63 -3.77 -2.51 -6.53
C GLU A 63 -3.80 -1.31 -7.48
N ASN A 64 -4.24 -0.14 -7.01
CA ASN A 64 -4.44 1.05 -7.86
C ASN A 64 -3.31 2.08 -7.74
N ASN A 65 -2.51 2.02 -6.67
CA ASN A 65 -1.45 2.98 -6.35
C ASN A 65 -0.20 2.25 -5.81
N PRO A 66 0.52 1.51 -6.65
CA PRO A 66 1.69 0.71 -6.23
C PRO A 66 2.83 1.55 -5.62
N GLU A 67 2.85 2.87 -5.86
CA GLU A 67 3.78 3.82 -5.27
C GLU A 67 3.47 4.17 -3.80
N VAL A 68 2.25 3.89 -3.34
CA VAL A 68 1.78 4.18 -1.98
C VAL A 68 2.13 3.02 -1.05
N LYS A 69 2.81 3.33 0.05
CA LYS A 69 3.06 2.36 1.12
C LYS A 69 1.85 2.27 2.03
N VAL A 70 1.24 1.09 2.12
CA VAL A 70 0.15 0.81 3.08
C VAL A 70 0.72 0.13 4.32
N ILE A 71 0.40 0.66 5.49
CA ILE A 71 0.74 0.07 6.79
C ILE A 71 -0.57 -0.11 7.57
N PHE A 72 -0.71 -1.25 8.24
CA PHE A 72 -1.84 -1.50 9.14
C PHE A 72 -1.36 -1.45 10.58
N THR A 73 -2.13 -0.83 11.48
CA THR A 73 -1.89 -0.97 12.94
C THR A 73 -2.13 -2.41 13.40
N ARG A 74 -3.13 -3.06 12.80
CA ARG A 74 -3.39 -4.50 12.87
C ARG A 74 -3.98 -5.03 11.56
N ASN A 75 -3.67 -6.26 11.21
CA ASN A 75 -4.20 -6.98 10.04
C ASN A 75 -4.89 -8.31 10.41
N THR A 76 -5.02 -8.57 11.71
CA THR A 76 -5.66 -9.72 12.33
C THR A 76 -6.46 -9.26 13.55
N ASP A 77 -7.20 -10.18 14.17
CA ASP A 77 -7.91 -9.93 15.42
C ASP A 77 -6.95 -10.13 16.61
N VAL A 78 -6.38 -9.03 17.11
CA VAL A 78 -5.41 -8.98 18.22
C VAL A 78 -5.75 -7.86 19.18
#